data_AF-A0A496CK22-F1
#
_entry.id   AF-A0A496CK22-F1
#
_cell.length_a   1.000
_cell.length_b   1.000
_cell.length_c   1.000
_cell.angle_alpha   90.00
_cell.angle_beta   90.00
_cell.angle_gamma   90.00
#
_symmetry.space_group_name_H-M   'P 1'
#
loop_
_entity.id
_entity.type
_entity.pdbx_description
1 polymer ?
#
loop_
_entity_poly.entity_id
_entity_poly.type
_entity_poly.pdbx_seq_one_letter_code
_entity_poly.pdbx_strand_id
1 'polypeptide(L)'
;LRRFRRETGKLHVLFSINMLIEGLHVEGVDAAMFLRRTESYVVALQQLGRCLKAGSDRHPVVLDFVNNLSGRSVYEAMSRELVYHPAIRAPKSFKGFMEFEVTGFLSDIRARVDDMLAELDAWPVMYERLIEYKEREGRWPQAAEGKLGNWCNTQRIARKKGTLSEDYISQLDRIGFEWEVQDSRWMQYYEELKVFMSVEHRCPKRGENKLNIWCNTQRQAWKKGLLSEERTRLLDSIGFRWEQDLDSLWTENWQQVLAYYRKHEHWPKSQEGRLGAWCNTQRRSRKQGVLSLVRIRQMDAEGFIWTVDEKWQENYEMLKRFYTENQRWPTARENKLGSWCFVQRRSMKKGELSPERRELLERIGFPWSLK
;
A
#
# COMPACT_ATOMS: atom_id res chain seq x y z
N LEU A 1 55.20 20.91 -6.91
CA LEU A 1 55.65 19.55 -6.51
C LEU A 1 57.06 19.50 -5.89
N ARG A 2 58.13 19.99 -6.56
CA ARG A 2 59.50 19.93 -5.99
C ARG A 2 59.63 20.55 -4.58
N ARG A 3 58.93 21.66 -4.31
CA ARG A 3 58.89 22.30 -2.98
C ARG A 3 58.15 21.47 -1.92
N PHE A 4 57.06 20.80 -2.32
CA PHE A 4 56.26 19.93 -1.44
C PHE A 4 57.06 18.70 -1.00
N ARG A 5 57.93 18.18 -1.89
CA ARG A 5 58.80 17.03 -1.63
C ARG A 5 60.04 17.32 -0.79
N ARG A 6 60.27 18.58 -0.40
CA ARG A 6 61.48 18.94 0.36
C ARG A 6 61.24 18.65 1.84
N GLU A 7 62.12 17.87 2.44
CA GLU A 7 62.13 17.69 3.89
C GLU A 7 62.54 19.01 4.56
N THR A 8 61.61 19.62 5.29
CA THR A 8 61.82 20.91 5.94
C THR A 8 61.41 20.92 7.42
N GLY A 9 61.10 19.76 8.00
CA GLY A 9 60.56 19.63 9.36
C GLY A 9 59.19 20.29 9.56
N LYS A 10 58.52 20.69 8.47
CA LYS A 10 57.17 21.29 8.49
C LYS A 10 56.17 20.35 7.82
N LEU A 11 54.90 20.47 8.20
CA LEU A 11 53.82 19.82 7.47
C LEU A 11 53.66 20.49 6.10
N HIS A 12 53.72 19.69 5.04
CA HIS A 12 53.41 20.14 3.69
C HIS A 12 52.03 19.60 3.30
N VAL A 13 51.16 20.48 2.79
CA VAL A 13 49.82 20.11 2.33
C VAL A 13 49.68 20.46 0.85
N LEU A 14 49.16 19.53 0.06
CA LEU A 14 48.91 19.71 -1.37
C LEU A 14 47.42 19.55 -1.65
N PHE A 15 46.76 20.62 -2.07
CA PHE A 15 45.37 20.57 -2.52
C PHE A 15 45.28 20.22 -4.01
N SER A 16 44.35 19.33 -4.35
CA SER A 16 44.00 18.99 -5.74
C SER A 16 42.50 19.20 -5.94
N ILE A 17 42.13 20.16 -6.79
CA ILE A 17 40.75 20.67 -6.89
C ILE A 17 40.07 20.28 -8.22
N ASN A 18 40.82 19.87 -9.26
CA ASN A 18 40.28 19.55 -10.59
C ASN A 18 40.41 18.08 -10.97
N MET A 19 39.52 17.64 -11.87
CA MET A 19 39.38 16.31 -12.50
C MET A 19 40.62 15.84 -13.31
N LEU A 20 41.76 16.52 -13.17
CA LEU A 20 43.10 16.07 -13.59
C LEU A 20 43.75 15.19 -12.51
N ILE A 21 42.93 14.42 -11.80
CA ILE A 21 43.37 13.36 -10.91
C ILE A 21 43.72 12.11 -11.73
N GLU A 22 44.14 12.29 -13.00
CA GLU A 22 44.58 11.24 -13.94
C GLU A 22 46.11 11.15 -14.09
N GLY A 23 46.89 12.14 -13.63
CA GLY A 23 48.35 12.18 -13.90
C GLY A 23 49.31 12.42 -12.73
N LEU A 24 48.85 12.79 -11.53
CA LEU A 24 49.78 13.19 -10.46
C LEU A 24 50.20 12.00 -9.58
N HIS A 25 51.42 11.51 -9.77
CA HIS A 25 52.10 10.63 -8.82
C HIS A 25 53.04 11.47 -7.96
N VAL A 26 52.88 11.47 -6.63
CA VAL A 26 53.69 12.27 -5.71
C VAL A 26 54.36 11.34 -4.69
N GLU A 27 55.69 11.28 -4.73
CA GLU A 27 56.53 10.49 -3.81
C GLU A 27 56.63 11.11 -2.42
N GLY A 28 56.67 10.26 -1.40
CA GLY A 28 56.84 10.64 0.00
C GLY A 28 55.58 11.21 0.66
N VAL A 29 54.40 10.65 0.36
CA VAL A 29 53.14 11.07 0.96
C VAL A 29 52.82 10.22 2.18
N ASP A 30 52.84 10.84 3.36
CA ASP A 30 52.52 10.17 4.63
C ASP A 30 51.00 10.03 4.88
N ALA A 31 50.17 10.87 4.23
CA ALA A 31 48.72 10.82 4.41
C ALA A 31 47.94 11.27 3.16
N ALA A 32 46.80 10.63 2.89
CA ALA A 32 45.85 10.99 1.84
C ALA A 32 44.48 11.32 2.46
N MET A 33 43.90 12.47 2.08
CA MET A 33 42.61 12.94 2.61
C MET A 33 41.57 13.08 1.50
N PHE A 34 40.47 12.34 1.60
CA PHE A 34 39.31 12.48 0.72
C PHE A 34 38.28 13.42 1.36
N LEU A 35 38.13 14.60 0.78
CA LEU A 35 37.20 15.64 1.24
C LEU A 35 36.02 15.87 0.28
N ARG A 36 36.02 15.19 -0.88
CA ARG A 36 34.96 15.28 -1.89
C ARG A 36 34.55 13.88 -2.34
N ARG A 37 33.25 13.64 -2.42
CA ARG A 37 32.71 12.37 -2.90
C ARG A 37 33.14 12.10 -4.33
N THR A 38 33.69 10.91 -4.56
CA THR A 38 34.05 10.39 -5.88
C THR A 38 32.92 9.48 -6.34
N GLU A 39 32.34 9.76 -7.52
CA GLU A 39 31.18 9.02 -8.03
C GLU A 39 31.51 7.57 -8.42
N SER A 40 32.76 7.30 -8.82
CA SER A 40 33.21 5.99 -9.28
C SER A 40 34.24 5.37 -8.31
N TYR A 41 33.96 4.12 -7.90
CA TYR A 41 34.87 3.31 -7.08
C TYR A 41 36.24 3.12 -7.74
N VAL A 42 36.26 2.85 -9.04
CA VAL A 42 37.51 2.65 -9.80
C VAL A 42 38.36 3.91 -9.75
N VAL A 43 37.72 5.08 -9.85
CA VAL A 43 38.41 6.37 -9.75
C VAL A 43 38.95 6.57 -8.33
N ALA A 44 38.17 6.26 -7.29
CA ALA A 44 38.62 6.35 -5.90
C ALA A 44 39.85 5.47 -5.61
N LEU A 45 39.86 4.22 -6.09
CA LEU A 45 41.02 3.33 -5.97
C LEU A 45 42.23 3.84 -6.76
N GLN A 46 42.03 4.38 -7.96
CA GLN A 46 43.12 4.95 -8.74
C GLN A 46 43.72 6.18 -8.04
N GLN A 47 42.90 7.02 -7.42
CA GLN A 47 43.35 8.16 -6.63
C GLN A 47 44.17 7.70 -5.42
N LEU A 48 43.65 6.73 -4.68
CA LEU A 48 44.32 6.13 -3.53
C LEU A 48 45.66 5.51 -3.93
N GLY A 49 45.65 4.63 -4.93
CA GLY A 49 46.84 3.91 -5.39
C GLY A 49 47.97 4.84 -5.83
N ARG A 50 47.68 6.07 -6.30
CA ARG A 50 48.70 7.03 -6.74
C ARG A 50 49.35 7.79 -5.60
N CYS A 51 48.60 8.06 -4.53
CA CYS A 51 49.15 8.54 -3.28
C CYS A 51 50.06 7.48 -2.65
N LEU A 52 49.71 6.19 -2.79
CA LEU A 52 50.42 5.07 -2.15
C LEU A 52 51.61 4.51 -2.96
N LYS A 53 51.64 4.66 -4.29
CA LYS A 53 52.66 4.07 -5.19
C LYS A 53 54.08 4.62 -5.02
N ALA A 54 54.26 5.52 -4.06
CA ALA A 54 55.27 6.55 -4.10
C ALA A 54 56.31 6.38 -2.97
N GLY A 55 56.86 5.16 -2.88
CA GLY A 55 58.23 4.88 -2.45
C GLY A 55 58.64 5.23 -1.02
N SER A 56 57.72 5.48 -0.09
CA SER A 56 58.07 5.62 1.32
C SER A 56 57.91 4.27 2.03
N ASP A 57 58.92 3.85 2.79
CA ASP A 57 58.86 2.70 3.73
C ASP A 57 57.92 2.96 4.95
N ARG A 58 57.08 3.99 4.85
CA ARG A 58 56.17 4.47 5.89
C ARG A 58 54.78 3.92 5.63
N HIS A 59 54.05 3.63 6.71
CA HIS A 59 52.65 3.20 6.67
C HIS A 59 51.77 4.44 6.48
N PRO A 60 51.26 4.70 5.26
CA PRO A 60 50.54 5.94 4.98
C PRO A 60 49.12 5.88 5.55
N VAL A 61 48.64 7.02 6.06
CA VAL A 61 47.29 7.12 6.65
C VAL A 61 46.29 7.62 5.62
N VAL A 62 45.16 6.92 5.48
CA VAL A 62 44.07 7.33 4.59
C VAL A 62 42.90 7.83 5.42
N LEU A 63 42.50 9.08 5.21
CA LEU A 63 41.37 9.72 5.87
C LEU A 63 40.26 9.97 4.84
N ASP A 64 39.16 9.25 4.92
CA ASP A 64 38.01 9.40 4.02
C ASP A 64 36.81 10.02 4.74
N PHE A 65 36.62 11.34 4.59
CA PHE A 65 35.55 12.09 5.25
C PHE A 65 34.21 12.03 4.51
N VAL A 66 34.23 11.59 3.25
CA VAL A 66 33.06 11.61 2.35
C VAL A 66 32.51 10.22 2.07
N ASN A 67 33.12 9.22 2.70
CA ASN A 67 32.66 7.86 2.71
C ASN A 67 32.69 7.19 1.33
N ASN A 68 33.73 7.50 0.54
CA ASN A 68 34.00 6.87 -0.76
C ASN A 68 34.28 5.37 -0.63
N LEU A 69 34.92 4.94 0.47
CA LEU A 69 35.42 3.58 0.67
C LEU A 69 34.44 2.67 1.44
N SER A 70 33.32 3.18 1.95
CA SER A 70 32.36 2.39 2.75
C SER A 70 31.08 1.97 2.01
N GLY A 71 30.94 2.29 0.72
CA GLY A 71 29.80 1.81 -0.06
C GLY A 71 29.74 0.27 -0.05
N ARG A 72 28.54 -0.33 0.08
CA ARG A 72 28.36 -1.80 0.09
C ARG A 72 29.13 -2.51 -1.04
N SER A 73 29.22 -1.89 -2.23
CA SER A 73 29.96 -2.47 -3.36
C SER A 73 31.48 -2.48 -3.17
N VAL A 74 32.04 -1.55 -2.40
CA VAL A 74 33.48 -1.47 -2.11
C VAL A 74 33.87 -2.51 -1.09
N TYR A 75 33.07 -2.65 -0.03
CA TYR A 75 33.24 -3.71 0.96
C TYR A 75 33.03 -5.10 0.34
N GLU A 76 32.03 -5.28 -0.52
CA GLU A 76 31.81 -6.53 -1.26
C GLU A 76 32.91 -6.84 -2.28
N ALA A 77 33.46 -5.83 -2.97
CA ALA A 77 34.57 -6.03 -3.91
C ALA A 77 35.89 -6.31 -3.16
N MET A 78 36.20 -5.56 -2.11
CA MET A 78 37.38 -5.79 -1.27
C MET A 78 37.28 -7.15 -0.56
N SER A 79 36.12 -7.50 0.01
CA SER A 79 35.91 -8.80 0.65
C SER A 79 35.92 -9.98 -0.33
N ARG A 80 35.34 -9.85 -1.53
CA ARG A 80 35.39 -10.92 -2.55
C ARG A 80 36.77 -11.09 -3.19
N GLU A 81 37.52 -10.01 -3.42
CA GLU A 81 38.87 -10.10 -3.97
C GLU A 81 39.91 -10.53 -2.92
N LEU A 82 39.81 -10.06 -1.67
CA LEU A 82 40.73 -10.45 -0.57
C LEU A 82 40.56 -11.91 -0.13
N VAL A 83 39.37 -12.50 -0.26
CA VAL A 83 39.12 -13.90 0.12
C VAL A 83 39.61 -14.90 -0.95
N TYR A 84 39.74 -14.48 -2.22
CA TYR A 84 40.12 -15.39 -3.33
C TYR A 84 41.46 -15.10 -4.01
N HIS A 85 42.11 -13.97 -3.71
CA HIS A 85 43.48 -13.71 -4.14
C HIS A 85 44.19 -12.94 -3.01
N PRO A 86 45.25 -13.50 -2.36
CA PRO A 86 45.98 -12.80 -1.27
C PRO A 86 46.75 -11.55 -1.73
N ALA A 87 46.50 -11.08 -2.95
CA ALA A 87 47.57 -10.70 -3.84
C ALA A 87 47.09 -9.82 -5.00
N ILE A 88 46.52 -8.65 -4.71
CA ILE A 88 46.52 -7.58 -5.70
C ILE A 88 48.00 -7.28 -5.99
N ARG A 89 48.45 -7.53 -7.22
CA ARG A 89 49.84 -7.29 -7.61
C ARG A 89 50.13 -5.81 -7.42
N ALA A 90 50.93 -5.48 -6.42
CA ALA A 90 51.30 -4.11 -6.17
C ALA A 90 51.98 -3.52 -7.43
N PRO A 91 51.82 -2.22 -7.72
CA PRO A 91 52.52 -1.57 -8.82
C PRO A 91 54.02 -1.91 -8.75
N LYS A 92 54.71 -2.01 -9.89
CA LYS A 92 56.10 -2.50 -10.01
C LYS A 92 57.12 -1.89 -9.02
N SER A 93 56.81 -0.78 -8.36
CA SER A 93 57.60 -0.12 -7.33
C SER A 93 57.42 -0.65 -5.89
N PHE A 94 56.43 -1.51 -5.61
CA PHE A 94 56.21 -2.11 -4.29
C PHE A 94 56.65 -3.58 -4.27
N LYS A 95 57.54 -3.96 -3.35
CA LYS A 95 57.86 -5.38 -3.10
C LYS A 95 56.87 -5.97 -2.10
N GLY A 96 55.97 -6.85 -2.56
CA GLY A 96 55.04 -7.61 -1.72
C GLY A 96 53.55 -7.37 -2.02
N PHE A 97 52.69 -7.86 -1.13
CA PHE A 97 51.24 -7.62 -1.14
C PHE A 97 50.91 -6.42 -0.25
N MET A 98 49.87 -5.65 -0.60
CA MET A 98 49.43 -4.49 0.17
C MET A 98 48.33 -4.92 1.13
N GLU A 99 48.64 -5.04 2.42
CA GLU A 99 47.64 -5.27 3.48
C GLU A 99 47.12 -3.92 3.98
N PHE A 100 45.79 -3.79 4.09
CA PHE A 100 45.15 -2.61 4.68
C PHE A 100 44.67 -2.96 6.09
N GLU A 101 45.24 -2.29 7.10
CA GLU A 101 44.73 -2.36 8.46
C GLU A 101 43.69 -1.25 8.67
N VAL A 102 42.43 -1.62 8.90
CA VAL A 102 41.37 -0.67 9.24
C VAL A 102 41.36 -0.51 10.75
N THR A 103 41.89 0.61 11.25
CA THR A 103 42.03 0.87 12.69
C THR A 103 40.76 1.39 13.37
N GLY A 104 39.73 1.76 12.60
CA GLY A 104 38.41 2.12 13.14
C GLY A 104 37.51 2.87 12.15
N PHE A 105 36.22 2.96 12.49
CA PHE A 105 35.25 3.81 11.80
C PHE A 105 34.87 4.98 12.72
N LEU A 106 35.22 6.21 12.35
CA LEU A 106 34.76 7.43 13.03
C LEU A 106 33.30 7.73 12.65
N SER A 107 32.40 6.80 12.97
CA SER A 107 30.94 7.01 12.96
C SER A 107 30.52 8.20 13.84
N ASP A 108 31.36 8.54 14.83
CA ASP A 108 31.20 9.66 15.76
C ASP A 108 31.17 11.03 15.10
N ILE A 109 31.83 11.26 13.95
CA ILE A 109 31.75 12.57 13.30
C ILE A 109 30.38 12.78 12.68
N ARG A 110 29.76 11.74 12.13
CA ARG A 110 28.43 11.86 11.53
C ARG A 110 27.35 12.01 12.61
N ALA A 111 27.46 11.24 13.69
CA ALA A 111 26.62 11.42 14.87
C ALA A 111 26.83 12.81 15.49
N ARG A 112 28.08 13.28 15.64
CA ARG A 112 28.37 14.64 16.12
C ARG A 112 27.93 15.75 15.18
N VAL A 113 27.97 15.52 13.87
CA VAL A 113 27.44 16.47 12.87
C VAL A 113 25.92 16.48 12.95
N ASP A 114 25.27 15.32 13.08
CA ASP A 114 23.82 15.25 13.29
C ASP A 114 23.41 15.89 14.63
N ASP A 115 24.21 15.74 15.69
CA ASP A 115 24.03 16.39 17.00
C ASP A 115 24.32 17.91 16.92
N MET A 116 25.38 18.33 16.23
CA MET A 116 25.68 19.74 15.97
C MET A 116 24.63 20.40 15.08
N LEU A 117 24.05 19.66 14.11
CA LEU A 117 22.92 20.11 13.29
C LEU A 117 21.60 20.10 14.06
N ALA A 118 21.52 19.35 15.17
CA ALA A 118 20.41 19.46 16.12
C ALA A 118 20.59 20.66 17.06
N GLU A 119 21.83 21.05 17.37
CA GLU A 119 22.18 22.23 18.16
C GLU A 119 22.18 23.54 17.34
N LEU A 120 22.48 23.49 16.04
CA LEU A 120 22.38 24.61 15.10
C LEU A 120 21.00 24.57 14.43
N ASP A 121 20.06 25.38 14.92
CA ASP A 121 18.67 25.55 14.45
C ASP A 121 18.25 24.59 13.30
N ALA A 122 17.66 23.46 13.67
CA ALA A 122 17.15 22.46 12.73
C ALA A 122 16.01 23.00 11.83
N TRP A 123 15.48 24.20 12.12
CA TRP A 123 14.32 24.77 11.42
C TRP A 123 14.68 25.32 10.02
N PRO A 124 15.68 26.21 9.82
CA PRO A 124 16.15 26.62 8.50
C PRO A 124 16.46 25.48 7.54
N VAL A 125 17.16 24.43 8.00
CA VAL A 125 17.49 23.27 7.16
C VAL A 125 16.22 22.54 6.70
N MET A 126 15.24 22.37 7.60
CA MET A 126 13.98 21.72 7.25
C MET A 126 13.09 22.59 6.37
N TYR A 127 13.17 23.91 6.53
CA TYR A 127 12.50 24.90 5.68
C TYR A 127 13.06 24.90 4.25
N GLU A 128 14.38 24.89 4.07
CA GLU A 128 15.00 24.76 2.74
C GLU A 128 14.60 23.45 2.06
N ARG A 129 14.64 22.33 2.78
CA ARG A 129 14.18 21.03 2.26
C ARG A 129 12.70 21.01 1.90
N LEU A 130 11.87 21.79 2.60
CA LEU A 130 10.45 21.94 2.29
C LEU A 130 10.26 22.66 0.95
N ILE A 131 11.05 23.71 0.69
CA ILE A 131 11.03 24.45 -0.59
C ILE A 131 11.47 23.52 -1.73
N GLU A 132 12.63 22.86 -1.60
CA GLU A 132 13.14 21.93 -2.61
C GLU A 132 12.12 20.83 -2.94
N TYR A 133 11.46 20.30 -1.92
CA TYR A 133 10.42 19.30 -2.10
C TYR A 133 9.23 19.85 -2.89
N LYS A 134 8.77 21.06 -2.54
CA LYS A 134 7.63 21.71 -3.21
C LYS A 134 7.95 22.02 -4.68
N GLU A 135 9.17 22.45 -4.98
CA GLU A 135 9.62 22.69 -6.35
C GLU A 135 9.70 21.39 -7.16
N ARG A 136 10.21 20.30 -6.57
CA ARG A 136 10.35 19.01 -7.25
C ARG A 136 9.01 18.29 -7.47
N GLU A 137 8.13 18.30 -6.48
CA GLU A 137 6.91 17.47 -6.46
C GLU A 137 5.63 18.26 -6.76
N GLY A 138 5.69 19.60 -6.77
CA GLY A 138 4.54 20.47 -6.97
C GLY A 138 3.52 20.48 -5.81
N ARG A 139 3.76 19.72 -4.74
CA ARG A 139 2.86 19.54 -3.59
C ARG A 139 3.60 19.58 -2.25
N TRP A 140 2.86 19.72 -1.16
CA TRP A 140 3.43 19.67 0.18
C TRP A 140 3.65 18.22 0.67
N PRO A 141 4.69 17.96 1.48
CA PRO A 141 4.95 16.65 2.07
C PRO A 141 3.79 16.18 2.98
N GLN A 142 3.38 14.92 2.83
CA GLN A 142 2.43 14.24 3.70
C GLN A 142 3.13 13.58 4.88
N ALA A 143 2.41 13.35 5.98
CA ALA A 143 2.97 12.73 7.19
C ALA A 143 3.63 11.34 6.92
N ALA A 144 3.15 10.61 5.92
CA ALA A 144 3.72 9.32 5.53
C ALA A 144 5.11 9.43 4.84
N GLU A 145 5.55 10.62 4.47
CA GLU A 145 6.76 10.86 3.68
C GLU A 145 7.99 11.14 4.56
N GLY A 146 8.00 10.53 5.75
CA GLY A 146 9.14 10.51 6.67
C GLY A 146 9.36 11.83 7.42
N LYS A 147 10.64 12.15 7.68
CA LYS A 147 11.04 13.24 8.59
C LYS A 147 10.47 14.61 8.19
N LEU A 148 10.43 14.92 6.89
CA LEU A 148 9.92 16.20 6.38
C LEU A 148 8.40 16.32 6.54
N GLY A 149 7.66 15.24 6.27
CA GLY A 149 6.22 15.16 6.50
C GLY A 149 5.85 15.32 7.98
N ASN A 150 6.61 14.66 8.87
CA ASN A 150 6.44 14.80 10.31
C ASN A 150 6.74 16.22 10.78
N TRP A 151 7.80 16.84 10.28
CA TRP A 151 8.14 18.22 10.60
C TRP A 151 7.03 19.20 10.19
N CYS A 152 6.46 19.05 8.99
CA CYS A 152 5.30 19.84 8.55
C CYS A 152 4.12 19.70 9.52
N ASN A 153 3.86 18.49 10.03
CA ASN A 153 2.81 18.26 11.01
C ASN A 153 3.14 18.91 12.37
N THR A 154 4.40 18.85 12.80
CA THR A 154 4.86 19.54 14.01
C THR A 154 4.64 21.04 13.90
N GLN A 155 4.93 21.67 12.75
CA GLN A 155 4.68 23.10 12.54
C GLN A 155 3.19 23.44 12.68
N ARG A 156 2.30 22.65 12.07
CA ARG A 156 0.84 22.83 12.19
C ARG A 156 0.35 22.73 13.63
N ILE A 157 0.85 21.74 14.37
CA ILE A 157 0.51 21.56 15.80
C ILE A 157 1.04 22.73 16.63
N ALA A 158 2.28 23.16 16.40
CA ALA A 158 2.90 24.27 17.12
C ALA A 158 2.15 25.58 16.87
N ARG A 159 1.74 25.87 15.63
CA ARG A 159 0.90 27.03 15.30
C ARG A 159 -0.44 26.98 16.03
N LYS A 160 -1.13 25.82 16.00
CA LYS A 160 -2.42 25.65 16.69
C LYS A 160 -2.32 25.81 18.22
N LYS A 161 -1.18 25.43 18.80
CA LYS A 161 -0.89 25.60 20.23
C LYS A 161 -0.37 26.98 20.60
N GLY A 162 -0.11 27.85 19.62
CA GLY A 162 0.50 29.16 19.84
C GLY A 162 1.96 29.10 20.31
N THR A 163 2.66 27.99 20.07
CA THR A 163 4.05 27.79 20.51
C THR A 163 5.07 27.96 19.37
N LEU A 164 4.59 28.27 18.15
CA LEU A 164 5.45 28.53 17.00
C LEU A 164 5.78 30.02 16.93
N SER A 165 7.05 30.35 16.68
CA SER A 165 7.48 31.74 16.51
C SER A 165 6.76 32.42 15.33
N GLU A 166 6.40 33.69 15.49
CA GLU A 166 5.82 34.54 14.43
C GLU A 166 6.72 34.61 13.19
N ASP A 167 8.04 34.63 13.37
CA ASP A 167 9.00 34.65 12.25
C ASP A 167 8.90 33.37 11.39
N TYR A 168 8.68 32.22 12.03
CA TYR A 168 8.52 30.94 11.33
C TYR A 168 7.15 30.82 10.66
N ILE A 169 6.11 31.39 11.27
CA ILE A 169 4.78 31.49 10.66
C ILE A 169 4.87 32.34 9.39
N SER A 170 5.48 33.53 9.49
CA SER A 170 5.63 34.46 8.37
C SER A 170 6.43 33.86 7.20
N GLN A 171 7.52 33.12 7.49
CA GLN A 171 8.30 32.42 6.47
C GLN A 171 7.48 31.35 5.74
N LEU A 172 6.73 30.53 6.49
CA LEU A 172 5.86 29.49 5.91
C LEU A 172 4.68 30.08 5.13
N ASP A 173 4.10 31.19 5.60
CA ASP A 173 3.03 31.90 4.89
C ASP A 173 3.53 32.46 3.54
N ARG A 174 4.77 32.97 3.50
CA ARG A 174 5.37 33.53 2.28
C ARG A 174 5.49 32.53 1.15
N ILE A 175 5.74 31.26 1.46
CA ILE A 175 5.81 30.16 0.48
C ILE A 175 4.45 29.50 0.23
N GLY A 176 3.36 30.03 0.82
CA GLY A 176 2.02 29.48 0.69
C GLY A 176 1.87 28.12 1.36
N PHE A 177 2.59 27.88 2.47
CA PHE A 177 2.55 26.62 3.19
C PHE A 177 1.13 26.33 3.67
N GLU A 178 0.67 25.11 3.38
CA GLU A 178 -0.69 24.71 3.71
C GLU A 178 -0.80 24.25 5.16
N TRP A 179 -1.42 25.10 5.98
CA TRP A 179 -1.65 24.83 7.39
C TRP A 179 -2.78 23.81 7.63
N GLU A 180 -3.87 23.87 6.87
CA GLU A 180 -5.07 23.04 7.07
C GLU A 180 -5.21 21.95 5.99
N VAL A 181 -4.32 20.95 6.01
CA VAL A 181 -4.25 19.86 5.00
C VAL A 181 -5.55 19.06 4.87
N GLN A 182 -6.27 18.91 5.97
CA GLN A 182 -7.55 18.19 5.95
C GLN A 182 -8.63 18.96 5.20
N ASP A 183 -8.56 20.30 5.18
CA ASP A 183 -9.52 21.15 4.47
C ASP A 183 -9.28 21.11 2.96
N SER A 184 -8.04 21.17 2.47
CA SER A 184 -7.83 21.13 1.01
C SER A 184 -8.11 19.76 0.41
N ARG A 185 -7.79 18.66 1.11
CA ARG A 185 -8.19 17.32 0.62
C ARG A 185 -9.70 17.19 0.61
N TRP A 186 -10.40 17.71 1.63
CA TRP A 186 -11.85 17.73 1.65
C TRP A 186 -12.42 18.54 0.48
N MET A 187 -11.87 19.74 0.25
CA MET A 187 -12.27 20.61 -0.86
C MET A 187 -12.02 19.97 -2.23
N GLN A 188 -10.92 19.24 -2.40
CA GLN A 188 -10.68 18.48 -3.63
C GLN A 188 -11.79 17.46 -3.89
N TYR A 189 -12.14 16.65 -2.89
CA TYR A 189 -13.23 15.67 -3.03
C TYR A 189 -14.59 16.34 -3.24
N TYR A 190 -14.82 17.49 -2.61
CA TYR A 190 -16.01 18.29 -2.81
C TYR A 190 -16.12 18.78 -4.27
N GLU A 191 -15.06 19.34 -4.85
CA GLU A 191 -15.06 19.78 -6.25
C GLU A 191 -15.20 18.60 -7.22
N GLU A 192 -14.51 17.48 -6.96
CA GLU A 192 -14.71 16.25 -7.75
C GLU A 192 -16.18 15.76 -7.68
N LEU A 193 -16.80 15.81 -6.51
CA LEU A 193 -18.20 15.44 -6.32
C LEU A 193 -19.14 16.43 -7.03
N LYS A 194 -18.89 17.73 -6.93
CA LYS A 194 -19.66 18.77 -7.58
C LYS A 194 -19.66 18.60 -9.10
N VAL A 195 -18.50 18.34 -9.69
CA VAL A 195 -18.39 18.01 -11.12
C VAL A 195 -19.19 16.75 -11.44
N PHE A 196 -19.00 15.67 -10.67
CA PHE A 196 -19.74 14.42 -10.87
C PHE A 196 -21.26 14.63 -10.84
N MET A 197 -21.76 15.35 -9.83
CA MET A 197 -23.19 15.60 -9.66
C MET A 197 -23.76 16.54 -10.72
N SER A 198 -22.94 17.45 -11.27
CA SER A 198 -23.37 18.31 -12.38
C SER A 198 -23.60 17.52 -13.68
N VAL A 199 -22.88 16.42 -13.88
CA VAL A 199 -22.97 15.56 -15.07
C VAL A 199 -24.01 14.45 -14.89
N GLU A 200 -23.96 13.75 -13.76
CA GLU A 200 -24.75 12.54 -13.52
C GLU A 200 -26.11 12.83 -12.86
N HIS A 201 -26.31 14.05 -12.35
CA HIS A 201 -27.49 14.50 -11.62
C HIS A 201 -27.88 13.58 -10.43
N ARG A 202 -26.91 12.86 -9.85
CA ARG A 202 -27.10 11.93 -8.74
C ARG A 202 -25.82 11.77 -7.91
N CYS A 203 -25.95 11.26 -6.69
CA CYS A 203 -24.80 10.85 -5.88
C CYS A 203 -24.13 9.56 -6.42
N PRO A 204 -22.81 9.38 -6.20
CA PRO A 204 -22.10 8.15 -6.56
C PRO A 204 -22.66 6.90 -5.88
N LYS A 205 -22.90 5.84 -6.66
CA LYS A 205 -23.38 4.53 -6.21
C LYS A 205 -22.27 3.73 -5.52
N ARG A 206 -22.66 2.74 -4.70
CA ARG A 206 -21.72 1.88 -3.98
C ARG A 206 -20.80 1.15 -4.97
N GLY A 207 -19.50 1.34 -4.79
CA GLY A 207 -18.46 0.70 -5.63
C GLY A 207 -18.24 1.36 -6.99
N GLU A 208 -18.91 2.46 -7.31
CA GLU A 208 -18.76 3.17 -8.58
C GLU A 208 -17.41 3.90 -8.67
N ASN A 209 -17.02 4.57 -7.59
CA ASN A 209 -15.76 5.32 -7.53
C ASN A 209 -15.36 5.62 -6.06
N LYS A 210 -14.18 6.23 -5.90
CA LYS A 210 -13.65 6.70 -4.60
C LYS A 210 -14.59 7.71 -3.92
N LEU A 211 -15.38 8.47 -4.67
CA LEU A 211 -16.31 9.46 -4.13
C LEU A 211 -17.43 8.81 -3.32
N ASN A 212 -17.87 7.59 -3.65
CA ASN A 212 -18.89 6.91 -2.85
C ASN A 212 -18.46 6.71 -1.38
N ILE A 213 -17.20 6.29 -1.17
CA ILE A 213 -16.65 6.09 0.17
C ILE A 213 -16.59 7.44 0.91
N TRP A 214 -16.09 8.47 0.24
CA TRP A 214 -16.01 9.82 0.80
C TRP A 214 -17.40 10.38 1.18
N CYS A 215 -18.40 10.23 0.31
CA CYS A 215 -19.79 10.61 0.56
C CYS A 215 -20.35 9.91 1.80
N ASN A 216 -20.07 8.62 1.97
CA ASN A 216 -20.51 7.87 3.16
C ASN A 216 -19.82 8.37 4.43
N THR A 217 -18.53 8.72 4.37
CA THR A 217 -17.83 9.37 5.48
C THR A 217 -18.50 10.68 5.87
N GLN A 218 -18.91 11.50 4.90
CA GLN A 218 -19.60 12.77 5.18
C GLN A 218 -20.96 12.53 5.84
N ARG A 219 -21.76 11.57 5.34
CA ARG A 219 -23.04 11.20 5.96
C ARG A 219 -22.87 10.72 7.41
N GLN A 220 -21.84 9.93 7.69
CA GLN A 220 -21.57 9.46 9.06
C GLN A 220 -21.10 10.59 9.97
N ALA A 221 -20.25 11.50 9.47
CA ALA A 221 -19.80 12.66 10.22
C ALA A 221 -20.96 13.60 10.55
N TRP A 222 -21.84 13.87 9.57
CA TRP A 222 -23.05 14.67 9.75
C TRP A 222 -24.00 14.06 10.79
N LYS A 223 -24.28 12.75 10.68
CA LYS A 223 -25.13 12.03 11.66
C LYS A 223 -24.58 12.08 13.09
N LYS A 224 -23.26 12.15 13.25
CA LYS A 224 -22.58 12.26 14.55
C LYS A 224 -22.39 13.70 15.03
N GLY A 225 -22.82 14.71 14.26
CA GLY A 225 -22.60 16.12 14.58
C GLY A 225 -21.13 16.55 14.53
N LEU A 226 -20.28 15.81 13.80
CA LEU A 226 -18.84 16.06 13.69
C LEU A 226 -18.46 16.83 12.41
N LEU A 227 -19.43 17.07 11.53
CA LEU A 227 -19.21 17.84 10.31
C LEU A 227 -19.45 19.32 10.61
N SER A 228 -18.53 20.19 10.20
CA SER A 228 -18.67 21.63 10.39
C SER A 228 -19.84 22.19 9.58
N GLU A 229 -20.47 23.25 10.08
CA GLU A 229 -21.58 23.93 9.39
C GLU A 229 -21.20 24.36 7.96
N GLU A 230 -19.97 24.81 7.76
CA GLU A 230 -19.50 25.22 6.44
C GLU A 230 -19.46 24.06 5.43
N ARG A 231 -18.96 22.90 5.86
CA ARG A 231 -18.94 21.70 5.01
C ARG A 231 -20.34 21.19 4.71
N THR A 232 -21.25 21.31 5.68
CA THR A 232 -22.67 21.00 5.47
C THR A 232 -23.27 21.95 4.43
N ARG A 233 -23.08 23.27 4.57
CA ARG A 233 -23.57 24.27 3.60
C ARG A 233 -23.05 24.02 2.18
N LEU A 234 -21.76 23.71 2.03
CA LEU A 234 -21.18 23.39 0.72
C LEU A 234 -21.83 22.16 0.09
N LEU A 235 -21.98 21.07 0.86
CA LEU A 235 -22.64 19.86 0.37
C LEU A 235 -24.13 20.09 0.05
N ASP A 236 -24.84 20.87 0.86
CA ASP A 236 -26.23 21.25 0.58
C ASP A 236 -26.35 22.04 -0.72
N SER A 237 -25.39 22.94 -1.00
CA SER A 237 -25.39 23.78 -2.21
C SER A 237 -25.31 22.99 -3.52
N ILE A 238 -24.75 21.78 -3.50
CA ILE A 238 -24.67 20.89 -4.66
C ILE A 238 -25.80 19.85 -4.70
N GLY A 239 -26.79 19.96 -3.80
CA GLY A 239 -27.91 19.01 -3.70
C GLY A 239 -27.50 17.64 -3.15
N PHE A 240 -26.46 17.58 -2.31
CA PHE A 240 -25.99 16.33 -1.74
C PHE A 240 -27.06 15.66 -0.87
N ARG A 241 -27.41 14.41 -1.19
CA ARG A 241 -28.40 13.66 -0.41
C ARG A 241 -27.76 12.99 0.81
N TRP A 242 -28.10 13.50 2.00
CA TRP A 242 -27.65 12.98 3.29
C TRP A 242 -28.20 11.60 3.61
N GLU A 243 -29.47 11.35 3.30
CA GLU A 243 -30.13 10.06 3.55
C GLU A 243 -30.29 9.28 2.24
N GLN A 244 -29.76 8.05 2.21
CA GLN A 244 -30.09 7.11 1.14
C GLN A 244 -31.37 6.39 1.53
N ASP A 245 -32.38 6.42 0.66
CA ASP A 245 -33.58 5.61 0.81
C ASP A 245 -33.23 4.14 0.53
N LEU A 246 -32.75 3.47 1.57
CA LEU A 246 -32.32 2.08 1.52
C LEU A 246 -33.51 1.13 1.27
N ASP A 247 -34.74 1.57 1.55
CA ASP A 247 -35.95 0.79 1.31
C ASP A 247 -36.35 0.81 -0.16
N SER A 248 -36.32 1.98 -0.80
CA SER A 248 -36.49 2.08 -2.26
C SER A 248 -35.42 1.30 -3.00
N LEU A 249 -34.15 1.44 -2.61
CA LEU A 249 -33.05 0.68 -3.23
C LEU A 249 -33.20 -0.83 -3.02
N TRP A 250 -33.65 -1.27 -1.84
CA TRP A 250 -33.92 -2.69 -1.61
C TRP A 250 -35.04 -3.19 -2.53
N THR A 251 -36.12 -2.42 -2.64
CA THR A 251 -37.29 -2.73 -3.48
C THR A 251 -36.92 -2.85 -4.95
N GLU A 252 -36.12 -1.91 -5.48
CA GLU A 252 -35.61 -1.97 -6.85
C GLU A 252 -34.75 -3.22 -7.11
N ASN A 253 -33.85 -3.56 -6.19
CA ASN A 253 -33.03 -4.77 -6.34
C ASN A 253 -33.90 -6.04 -6.27
N TRP A 254 -34.91 -6.06 -5.41
CA TRP A 254 -35.85 -7.18 -5.32
C TRP A 254 -36.65 -7.37 -6.60
N GLN A 255 -37.15 -6.28 -7.20
CA GLN A 255 -37.81 -6.33 -8.51
C GLN A 255 -36.90 -6.89 -9.62
N GLN A 256 -35.60 -6.54 -9.61
CA GLN A 256 -34.64 -7.11 -10.56
C GLN A 256 -34.40 -8.61 -10.34
N VAL A 257 -34.40 -9.07 -9.08
CA VAL A 257 -34.33 -10.51 -8.76
C VAL A 257 -35.58 -11.24 -9.26
N LEU A 258 -36.77 -10.67 -9.10
CA LEU A 258 -38.01 -11.24 -9.63
C LEU A 258 -37.99 -11.31 -11.16
N ALA A 259 -37.54 -10.25 -11.83
CA ALA A 259 -37.38 -10.25 -13.29
C ALA A 259 -36.39 -11.33 -13.76
N TYR A 260 -35.29 -11.52 -13.03
CA TYR A 260 -34.35 -12.61 -13.30
C TYR A 260 -35.01 -13.98 -13.12
N TYR A 261 -35.72 -14.20 -12.01
CA TYR A 261 -36.40 -15.46 -11.74
C TYR A 261 -37.42 -15.81 -12.83
N ARG A 262 -38.22 -14.83 -13.27
CA ARG A 262 -39.19 -15.02 -14.37
C ARG A 262 -38.54 -15.41 -15.69
N LYS A 263 -37.31 -14.95 -15.94
CA LYS A 263 -36.56 -15.24 -17.18
C LYS A 263 -35.81 -16.57 -17.14
N HIS A 264 -35.25 -16.95 -16.00
CA HIS A 264 -34.33 -18.07 -15.86
C HIS A 264 -34.91 -19.27 -15.09
N GLU A 265 -36.07 -19.11 -14.46
CA GLU A 265 -36.77 -20.12 -13.65
C GLU A 265 -35.92 -20.65 -12.49
N HIS A 266 -34.98 -19.84 -12.00
CA HIS A 266 -34.24 -20.09 -10.77
C HIS A 266 -33.77 -18.80 -10.12
N TRP A 267 -33.54 -18.86 -8.80
CA TRP A 267 -33.02 -17.75 -8.04
C TRP A 267 -31.54 -17.49 -8.38
N PRO A 268 -31.09 -16.21 -8.43
CA PRO A 268 -29.69 -15.87 -8.66
C PRO A 268 -28.75 -16.53 -7.64
N LYS A 269 -27.76 -17.26 -8.13
CA LYS A 269 -26.67 -17.87 -7.35
C LYS A 269 -25.54 -16.86 -7.17
N SER A 270 -24.69 -17.03 -6.16
CA SER A 270 -23.60 -16.11 -5.83
C SER A 270 -22.64 -15.82 -7.00
N GLN A 271 -22.51 -16.75 -7.94
CA GLN A 271 -21.65 -16.63 -9.13
C GLN A 271 -22.32 -15.87 -10.30
N GLU A 272 -23.62 -15.61 -10.23
CA GLU A 272 -24.43 -14.98 -11.29
C GLU A 272 -24.48 -13.44 -11.13
N GLY A 273 -23.30 -12.86 -10.87
CA GLY A 273 -23.10 -11.42 -10.80
C GLY A 273 -23.78 -10.73 -9.60
N ARG A 274 -24.15 -9.45 -9.81
CA ARG A 274 -24.62 -8.55 -8.75
C ARG A 274 -25.86 -9.06 -8.00
N LEU A 275 -26.85 -9.58 -8.73
CA LEU A 275 -28.10 -10.08 -8.12
C LEU A 275 -27.84 -11.31 -7.25
N GLY A 276 -26.94 -12.19 -7.69
CA GLY A 276 -26.44 -13.31 -6.92
C GLY A 276 -25.81 -12.91 -5.58
N ALA A 277 -24.89 -11.95 -5.62
CA ALA A 277 -24.25 -11.41 -4.43
C ALA A 277 -25.25 -10.72 -3.49
N TRP A 278 -26.25 -10.02 -4.05
CA TRP A 278 -27.32 -9.39 -3.30
C TRP A 278 -28.20 -10.42 -2.58
N CYS A 279 -28.64 -11.49 -3.27
CA CYS A 279 -29.39 -12.60 -2.68
C CYS A 279 -28.62 -13.26 -1.54
N ASN A 280 -27.31 -13.47 -1.70
CA ASN A 280 -26.46 -14.00 -0.63
C ASN A 280 -26.38 -13.06 0.59
N THR A 281 -26.34 -11.75 0.34
CA THR A 281 -26.38 -10.75 1.41
C THR A 281 -27.70 -10.81 2.19
N GLN A 282 -28.85 -11.03 1.52
CA GLN A 282 -30.13 -11.21 2.19
C GLN A 282 -30.13 -12.47 3.07
N ARG A 283 -29.64 -13.60 2.56
CA ARG A 283 -29.49 -14.85 3.33
C ARG A 283 -28.65 -14.67 4.59
N ARG A 284 -27.51 -13.99 4.47
CA ARG A 284 -26.65 -13.67 5.62
C ARG A 284 -27.36 -12.75 6.62
N SER A 285 -28.08 -11.74 6.13
CA SER A 285 -28.80 -10.77 6.97
C SER A 285 -29.94 -11.42 7.75
N ARG A 286 -30.67 -12.37 7.13
CA ARG A 286 -31.68 -13.20 7.81
C ARG A 286 -31.04 -14.06 8.89
N LYS A 287 -29.92 -14.75 8.59
CA LYS A 287 -29.19 -15.58 9.57
C LYS A 287 -28.68 -14.77 10.77
N GLN A 288 -28.31 -13.52 10.55
CA GLN A 288 -27.84 -12.60 11.60
C GLN A 288 -28.98 -11.91 12.37
N GLY A 289 -30.24 -12.13 11.98
CA GLY A 289 -31.40 -11.49 12.62
C GLY A 289 -31.56 -9.99 12.33
N VAL A 290 -30.82 -9.45 11.34
CA VAL A 290 -30.83 -8.01 11.01
C VAL A 290 -31.72 -7.67 9.81
N LEU A 291 -32.29 -8.67 9.14
CA LEU A 291 -33.23 -8.45 8.04
C LEU A 291 -34.64 -8.22 8.58
N SER A 292 -35.30 -7.15 8.13
CA SER A 292 -36.64 -6.80 8.63
C SER A 292 -37.69 -7.87 8.27
N LEU A 293 -38.66 -8.05 9.17
CA LEU A 293 -39.75 -9.02 8.99
C LEU A 293 -40.59 -8.73 7.75
N VAL A 294 -40.77 -7.46 7.38
CA VAL A 294 -41.48 -7.05 6.17
C VAL A 294 -40.78 -7.59 4.92
N ARG A 295 -39.46 -7.45 4.84
CA ARG A 295 -38.65 -7.95 3.70
C ARG A 295 -38.66 -9.47 3.64
N ILE A 296 -38.59 -10.14 4.79
CA ILE A 296 -38.70 -11.61 4.85
C ILE A 296 -40.05 -12.05 4.29
N ARG A 297 -41.17 -11.47 4.75
CA ARG A 297 -42.51 -11.81 4.26
C ARG A 297 -42.66 -11.56 2.76
N GLN A 298 -42.10 -10.47 2.23
CA GLN A 298 -42.13 -10.17 0.80
C GLN A 298 -41.39 -11.22 -0.03
N MET A 299 -40.25 -11.70 0.45
CA MET A 299 -39.47 -12.73 -0.24
C MET A 299 -40.11 -14.12 -0.10
N ASP A 300 -40.67 -14.43 1.06
CA ASP A 300 -41.39 -15.68 1.33
C ASP A 300 -42.66 -15.80 0.48
N ALA A 301 -43.39 -14.70 0.28
CA ALA A 301 -44.59 -14.67 -0.56
C ALA A 301 -44.32 -15.09 -2.02
N GLU A 302 -43.11 -14.84 -2.51
CA GLU A 302 -42.67 -15.19 -3.87
C GLU A 302 -41.91 -16.54 -3.90
N GLY A 303 -41.82 -17.25 -2.77
CA GLY A 303 -41.14 -18.54 -2.67
C GLY A 303 -39.61 -18.46 -2.72
N PHE A 304 -39.02 -17.36 -2.25
CA PHE A 304 -37.57 -17.22 -2.23
C PHE A 304 -36.89 -18.28 -1.35
N ILE A 305 -35.88 -18.94 -1.90
CA ILE A 305 -35.17 -20.01 -1.20
C ILE A 305 -33.99 -19.44 -0.41
N TRP A 306 -34.08 -19.57 0.91
CA TRP A 306 -33.09 -19.09 1.86
C TRP A 306 -32.00 -20.11 2.14
N THR A 307 -32.34 -21.40 2.16
CA THR A 307 -31.41 -22.47 2.53
C THR A 307 -31.35 -23.60 1.49
N VAL A 308 -30.25 -24.35 1.50
CA VAL A 308 -30.09 -25.53 0.63
C VAL A 308 -31.07 -26.64 1.03
N ASP A 309 -31.44 -26.71 2.32
CA ASP A 309 -32.42 -27.67 2.85
C ASP A 309 -33.82 -27.40 2.31
N GLU A 310 -34.24 -26.14 2.23
CA GLU A 310 -35.52 -25.77 1.60
C GLU A 310 -35.59 -26.24 0.13
N LYS A 311 -34.51 -26.08 -0.65
CA LYS A 311 -34.46 -26.58 -2.03
C LYS A 311 -34.49 -28.11 -2.10
N TRP A 312 -33.82 -28.77 -1.16
CA TRP A 312 -33.84 -30.23 -1.08
C TRP A 312 -35.25 -30.74 -0.79
N GLN A 313 -35.97 -30.11 0.15
CA GLN A 313 -37.34 -30.45 0.48
C GLN A 313 -38.30 -30.22 -0.70
N GLU A 314 -38.15 -29.11 -1.43
CA GLU A 314 -38.94 -28.84 -2.64
C GLU A 314 -38.74 -29.95 -3.69
N ASN A 315 -37.48 -30.33 -3.96
CA ASN A 315 -37.19 -31.42 -4.90
C ASN A 315 -37.73 -32.77 -4.41
N TYR A 316 -37.72 -33.02 -3.10
CA TYR A 316 -38.32 -34.21 -2.49
C TYR A 316 -39.84 -34.26 -2.69
N GLU A 317 -40.55 -33.13 -2.49
CA GLU A 317 -41.99 -33.05 -2.76
C GLU A 317 -42.30 -33.19 -4.26
N MET A 318 -41.49 -32.60 -5.14
CA MET A 318 -41.59 -32.80 -6.59
C MET A 318 -41.39 -34.27 -6.96
N LEU A 319 -40.42 -34.95 -6.34
CA LEU A 319 -40.19 -36.38 -6.55
C LEU A 319 -41.39 -37.22 -6.12
N LYS A 320 -41.98 -36.90 -4.97
CA LYS A 320 -43.17 -37.58 -4.45
C LYS A 320 -44.37 -37.41 -5.40
N ARG A 321 -44.63 -36.19 -5.90
CA ARG A 321 -45.69 -35.93 -6.88
C ARG A 321 -45.43 -36.67 -8.19
N PHE A 322 -44.21 -36.59 -8.72
CA PHE A 322 -43.83 -37.27 -9.95
C PHE A 322 -44.09 -38.77 -9.86
N TYR A 323 -43.70 -39.41 -8.75
CA TYR A 323 -43.93 -40.84 -8.55
C TYR A 323 -45.43 -41.17 -8.45
N THR A 324 -46.21 -40.34 -7.77
CA THR A 324 -47.66 -40.51 -7.63
C THR A 324 -48.37 -40.46 -9.00
N GLU A 325 -47.96 -39.52 -9.86
CA GLU A 325 -48.54 -39.29 -11.19
C GLU A 325 -48.08 -40.32 -12.24
N ASN A 326 -46.79 -40.68 -12.23
CA ASN A 326 -46.19 -41.46 -13.31
C ASN A 326 -45.96 -42.93 -12.95
N GLN A 327 -46.13 -43.30 -11.67
CA GLN A 327 -45.88 -44.65 -11.14
C GLN A 327 -44.47 -45.18 -11.46
N ARG A 328 -43.51 -44.27 -11.68
CA ARG A 328 -42.12 -44.56 -11.99
C ARG A 328 -41.20 -43.47 -11.44
N TRP A 329 -39.92 -43.78 -11.35
CA TRP A 329 -38.90 -42.83 -10.92
C TRP A 329 -38.29 -42.06 -12.10
N PRO A 330 -37.89 -40.79 -11.91
CA PRO A 330 -37.30 -40.01 -12.97
C PRO A 330 -35.88 -40.49 -13.29
N THR A 331 -35.60 -40.63 -14.59
CA THR A 331 -34.27 -41.04 -15.08
C THR A 331 -33.31 -39.86 -15.14
N ALA A 332 -32.01 -40.10 -14.98
CA ALA A 332 -31.02 -39.00 -14.91
C ALA A 332 -31.03 -38.06 -16.13
N ARG A 333 -31.43 -38.58 -17.31
CA ARG A 333 -31.39 -37.88 -18.60
C ARG A 333 -32.71 -37.17 -18.96
N GLU A 334 -33.81 -37.40 -18.24
CA GLU A 334 -35.11 -36.88 -18.67
C GLU A 334 -35.36 -35.44 -18.20
N ASN A 335 -34.90 -35.06 -16.99
CA ASN A 335 -35.15 -33.75 -16.42
C ASN A 335 -34.21 -33.44 -15.23
N LYS A 336 -34.31 -32.20 -14.72
CA LYS A 336 -33.57 -31.71 -13.54
C LYS A 336 -33.82 -32.57 -12.29
N LEU A 337 -35.03 -33.12 -12.12
CA LEU A 337 -35.41 -33.97 -10.99
C LEU A 337 -34.72 -35.34 -11.03
N GLY A 338 -34.57 -35.93 -12.22
CA GLY A 338 -33.82 -37.17 -12.43
C GLY A 338 -32.31 -36.99 -12.21
N SER A 339 -31.75 -35.86 -12.66
CA SER A 339 -30.38 -35.46 -12.32
C SER A 339 -30.20 -35.30 -10.80
N TRP A 340 -31.17 -34.69 -10.12
CA TRP A 340 -31.15 -34.59 -8.65
C TRP A 340 -31.21 -35.96 -7.96
N CYS A 341 -32.05 -36.88 -8.45
CA CYS A 341 -32.10 -38.27 -7.97
C CYS A 341 -30.76 -39.00 -8.12
N PHE A 342 -30.06 -38.80 -9.23
CA PHE A 342 -28.71 -39.33 -9.43
C PHE A 342 -27.71 -38.78 -8.40
N VAL A 343 -27.77 -37.48 -8.09
CA VAL A 343 -26.95 -36.87 -7.04
C VAL A 343 -27.25 -37.51 -5.67
N GLN A 344 -28.52 -37.75 -5.34
CA GLN A 344 -28.88 -38.41 -4.06
C GLN A 344 -28.27 -39.81 -3.95
N ARG A 345 -28.35 -40.62 -5.02
CA ARG A 345 -27.71 -41.96 -5.06
C ARG A 345 -26.20 -41.89 -4.88
N ARG A 346 -25.56 -40.90 -5.52
CA ARG A 346 -24.11 -40.68 -5.39
C ARG A 346 -23.71 -40.25 -3.98
N SER A 347 -24.45 -39.33 -3.37
CA SER A 347 -24.20 -38.87 -2.00
C SER A 347 -24.42 -39.99 -0.98
N MET A 348 -25.42 -40.86 -1.18
CA MET A 348 -25.62 -42.06 -0.37
C MET A 348 -24.43 -43.02 -0.45
N LYS A 349 -23.91 -43.29 -1.65
CA LYS A 349 -22.72 -44.15 -1.85
C LYS A 349 -21.46 -43.59 -1.19
N LYS A 350 -21.36 -42.26 -1.08
CA LYS A 350 -20.23 -41.56 -0.47
C LYS A 350 -20.39 -41.32 1.03
N GLY A 351 -21.54 -41.62 1.63
CA GLY A 351 -21.84 -41.29 3.03
C GLY A 351 -22.01 -39.79 3.30
N GLU A 352 -22.30 -38.98 2.27
CA GLU A 352 -22.47 -37.52 2.37
C GLU A 352 -23.95 -37.10 2.58
N LEU A 353 -24.88 -38.07 2.58
CA LEU A 353 -26.31 -37.82 2.77
C LEU A 353 -26.67 -37.84 4.26
N SER A 354 -27.36 -36.81 4.75
CA SER A 354 -27.77 -36.75 6.16
C SER A 354 -28.77 -37.88 6.49
N PRO A 355 -28.77 -38.38 7.76
CA PRO A 355 -29.69 -39.44 8.19
C PRO A 355 -31.17 -39.11 7.91
N GLU A 356 -31.57 -37.86 8.14
CA GLU A 356 -32.95 -37.40 7.97
C GLU A 356 -33.37 -37.42 6.49
N ARG A 357 -32.49 -36.96 5.60
CA ARG A 357 -32.74 -36.98 4.15
C ARG A 357 -32.83 -38.40 3.60
N ARG A 358 -32.00 -39.31 4.14
CA ARG A 358 -32.04 -40.73 3.82
C ARG A 358 -33.38 -41.34 4.23
N GLU A 359 -33.80 -41.12 5.47
CA GLU A 359 -35.06 -41.65 6.00
C GLU A 359 -36.27 -41.17 5.17
N LEU A 360 -36.30 -39.88 4.80
CA LEU A 360 -37.35 -39.33 3.95
C LEU A 360 -37.44 -40.03 2.58
N LEU A 361 -36.31 -40.28 1.92
CA LEU A 361 -36.25 -40.98 0.63
C LEU A 361 -36.60 -42.47 0.75
N GLU A 362 -36.17 -43.13 1.82
CA GLU A 362 -36.53 -44.53 2.10
C GLU A 362 -38.03 -44.69 2.34
N ARG A 363 -38.66 -43.73 3.03
CA ARG A 363 -40.11 -43.72 3.30
C ARG A 363 -40.97 -43.70 2.05
N ILE A 364 -40.50 -43.08 0.97
CA ILE A 364 -41.20 -43.06 -0.33
C ILE A 364 -40.80 -44.25 -1.24
N GLY A 365 -39.97 -45.18 -0.75
CA GLY A 365 -39.51 -46.33 -1.52
C GLY A 365 -38.52 -45.98 -2.64
N PHE A 366 -37.76 -44.89 -2.50
CA PHE A 366 -36.83 -44.44 -3.53
C PHE A 366 -35.71 -45.47 -3.79
N PRO A 367 -35.47 -45.89 -5.05
CA PRO A 367 -34.48 -46.91 -5.35
C PRO A 367 -33.07 -46.33 -5.38
N TRP A 368 -32.21 -46.85 -4.49
CA TRP A 368 -30.80 -46.48 -4.41
C TRP A 368 -29.94 -47.10 -5.52
N SER A 369 -30.35 -48.25 -6.06
CA SER A 369 -29.79 -48.88 -7.25
C SER A 369 -30.80 -48.88 -8.39
N LEU A 370 -30.33 -48.59 -9.61
CA LEU A 370 -31.09 -48.82 -10.83
C LEU A 370 -30.76 -50.24 -11.28
N LYS A 371 -31.78 -51.09 -11.44
CA LYS A 371 -31.64 -52.40 -12.08
C LYS A 371 -31.54 -52.25 -13.58
#